data_AF-A0A8C1S2M0-F1
#
_entry.id   AF-A0A8C1S2M0-F1
#
_cell.length_a   1.000
_cell.length_b   1.000
_cell.length_c   1.000
_cell.angle_alpha   90.00
_cell.angle_beta   90.00
_cell.angle_gamma   90.00
#
_symmetry.space_group_name_H-M   'P 1'
#
loop_
_entity.id
_entity.type
_entity.pdbx_description
1 polymer ?
#
loop_
_entity_poly.entity_id
_entity_poly.type
_entity_poly.pdbx_seq_one_letter_code
_entity_poly.pdbx_strand_id
1 'polypeptide(L)'
;MKVESRDICQVCVFSNAITRISTENHAFEGGKVNISCNYSGNDIRSWQWYRQYSNSAPEFLLQASETLGPEQKDRYVAEAQKDKKHLNLEISKTEVADTAVYYCALVPTVTGNPSTLYKNLRG
;
A
#
# COMPACT_ATOMS: atom_id res chain seq x y z
N MET A 1 26.96 18.73 1.92
CA MET A 1 25.71 19.51 1.99
C MET A 1 24.58 18.52 2.18
N LYS A 2 23.90 18.63 3.31
CA LYS A 2 23.04 17.60 3.92
C LYS A 2 21.60 18.07 3.70
N VAL A 3 20.89 17.45 2.77
CA VAL A 3 19.46 17.69 2.59
C VAL A 3 18.75 16.65 3.44
N GLU A 4 18.08 17.12 4.48
CA GLU A 4 17.47 16.28 5.50
C GLU A 4 16.31 15.47 4.90
N SER A 5 16.47 14.15 4.97
CA SER A 5 15.43 13.14 4.84
C SER A 5 14.22 13.56 5.66
N ARG A 6 13.09 13.82 4.99
CA ARG A 6 11.79 13.79 5.63
C ARG A 6 11.18 12.42 5.38
N ASP A 7 11.57 11.50 6.25
CA ASP A 7 10.79 10.38 6.77
C ASP A 7 9.45 10.17 6.07
N ILE A 8 9.34 9.13 5.23
CA ILE A 8 8.05 8.70 4.67
C ILE A 8 7.27 8.07 5.82
N CYS A 9 6.31 8.82 6.35
CA CYS A 9 5.53 8.37 7.48
C CYS A 9 4.50 7.32 7.03
N GLN A 10 4.71 6.09 7.49
CA GLN A 10 3.69 5.12 7.85
C GLN A 10 2.95 4.38 6.70
N VAL A 11 2.71 3.09 6.99
CA VAL A 11 1.79 2.20 6.29
C VAL A 11 0.79 1.76 7.33
N CYS A 12 -0.46 2.22 7.27
CA CYS A 12 -1.52 1.65 8.09
C CYS A 12 -2.31 0.64 7.26
N VAL A 13 -2.88 -0.34 7.97
CA VAL A 13 -3.55 -1.49 7.38
C VAL A 13 -5.03 -1.48 7.78
N PHE A 14 -5.92 -1.79 6.84
CA PHE A 14 -7.38 -1.80 7.07
C PHE A 14 -7.94 -3.15 7.51
N SER A 15 -7.08 -4.13 7.80
CA SER A 15 -7.49 -5.49 8.17
C SER A 15 -6.43 -6.19 9.01
N ASN A 16 -6.85 -7.07 9.93
CA ASN A 16 -5.97 -8.00 10.65
C ASN A 16 -5.24 -8.97 9.70
N ALA A 17 -5.73 -9.10 8.47
CA ALA A 17 -5.12 -9.91 7.43
C ALA A 17 -3.99 -9.18 6.70
N ILE A 18 -3.63 -7.95 7.08
CA ILE A 18 -2.56 -7.18 6.44
C ILE A 18 -1.61 -6.70 7.53
N THR A 19 -0.31 -6.83 7.30
CA THR A 19 0.72 -6.24 8.16
C THR A 19 1.72 -5.46 7.33
N ARG A 20 2.20 -4.32 7.85
CA ARG A 20 3.23 -3.54 7.15
C ARG A 20 4.59 -4.22 7.28
N ILE A 21 5.38 -4.22 6.20
CA ILE A 21 6.74 -4.76 6.24
C ILE A 21 7.69 -3.77 6.92
N SER A 22 7.61 -2.49 6.53
CA SER A 22 8.43 -1.43 7.09
C SER A 22 7.56 -0.33 7.70
N THR A 23 8.14 0.35 8.70
CA THR A 23 7.45 1.44 9.37
C THR A 23 7.56 2.77 8.63
N GLU A 24 8.63 2.87 7.87
CA GLU A 24 9.16 4.04 7.20
C GLU A 24 10.03 3.56 6.04
N ASN A 25 10.02 4.30 4.94
CA ASN A 25 10.90 4.07 3.81
C ASN A 25 11.60 5.39 3.47
N HIS A 26 12.87 5.34 3.08
CA HIS A 26 13.60 6.54 2.67
C HIS A 26 13.93 6.46 1.18
N ALA A 27 13.78 7.58 0.50
CA ALA A 27 14.08 7.71 -0.91
C ALA A 27 14.84 9.02 -1.15
N PHE A 28 15.80 8.97 -2.06
CA PHE A 28 16.42 10.19 -2.59
C PHE A 28 15.58 10.75 -3.74
N GLU A 29 15.61 12.06 -3.96
CA GLU A 29 14.96 12.65 -5.12
C GLU A 29 15.51 12.06 -6.43
N GLY A 30 14.63 11.77 -7.38
CA GLY A 30 14.94 11.04 -8.62
C GLY A 30 15.21 9.54 -8.44
N GLY A 31 15.22 9.04 -7.20
CA GLY A 31 15.45 7.65 -6.86
C GLY A 31 14.25 6.74 -7.09
N LYS A 32 14.32 5.55 -6.47
CA LYS A 32 13.23 4.59 -6.41
C LYS A 32 12.98 4.19 -4.97
N VAL A 33 11.72 3.99 -4.61
CA VAL A 33 11.32 3.44 -3.32
C VAL A 33 10.31 2.34 -3.50
N ASN A 34 10.39 1.35 -2.62
CA ASN A 34 9.49 0.22 -2.61
C ASN A 34 8.74 0.18 -1.29
N ILE A 35 7.41 0.17 -1.36
CA ILE A 35 6.53 0.13 -0.19
C ILE A 35 5.80 -1.21 -0.24
N SER A 36 5.88 -1.98 0.84
CA SER A 36 5.37 -3.34 0.85
C SER A 36 4.51 -3.65 2.08
N CYS A 37 3.45 -4.42 1.85
CA CYS A 37 2.61 -5.01 2.89
C CYS A 37 2.58 -6.52 2.76
N ASN A 38 2.62 -7.21 3.89
CA ASN A 38 2.25 -8.62 3.96
C ASN A 38 0.74 -8.75 4.04
N TYR A 39 0.23 -9.85 3.55
CA TYR A 39 -1.14 -10.24 3.81
C TYR A 39 -1.31 -11.72 4.11
N SER A 40 -2.48 -12.08 4.59
CA SER A 40 -2.93 -13.47 4.76
C SER A 40 -4.25 -13.70 4.05
N GLY A 41 -4.53 -14.96 3.72
CA GLY A 41 -5.71 -15.35 2.95
C GLY A 41 -5.43 -15.64 1.49
N ASN A 42 -6.32 -16.44 0.88
CA ASN A 42 -6.24 -16.91 -0.50
C ASN A 42 -7.34 -16.32 -1.38
N ASP A 43 -8.49 -16.03 -0.80
CA ASP A 43 -9.69 -15.55 -1.49
C ASP A 43 -9.66 -14.02 -1.63
N ILE A 44 -8.71 -13.48 -2.38
CA ILE A 44 -8.55 -12.03 -2.58
C ILE A 44 -8.92 -11.66 -4.01
N ARG A 45 -9.95 -10.82 -4.16
CA ARG A 45 -10.39 -10.28 -5.45
C ARG A 45 -9.43 -9.22 -5.97
N SER A 46 -8.96 -8.33 -5.09
CA SER A 46 -8.07 -7.24 -5.49
C SER A 46 -7.24 -6.69 -4.34
N TRP A 47 -6.07 -6.16 -4.68
CA TRP A 47 -5.13 -5.48 -3.80
C TRP A 47 -5.09 -4.01 -4.17
N GLN A 48 -5.30 -3.12 -3.20
CA GLN A 48 -5.45 -1.69 -3.45
C GLN A 48 -4.43 -0.89 -2.65
N TRP A 49 -3.94 0.19 -3.26
CA TRP A 49 -3.12 1.20 -2.64
C TRP A 49 -3.88 2.51 -2.52
N TYR A 50 -3.75 3.16 -1.37
CA TYR A 50 -4.23 4.50 -1.13
C TYR A 50 -3.08 5.38 -0.65
N ARG A 51 -3.18 6.68 -0.92
CA ARG A 51 -2.21 7.69 -0.48
C ARG A 51 -2.94 8.76 0.33
N GLN A 52 -2.34 9.20 1.42
CA GLN A 52 -2.86 10.27 2.25
C GLN A 52 -1.77 11.30 2.51
N TYR A 53 -1.99 12.52 2.03
CA TYR A 53 -1.20 13.67 2.44
C TYR A 53 -1.58 14.13 3.85
N SER A 54 -0.66 14.81 4.53
CA SER A 54 -0.91 15.38 5.85
C SER A 54 -2.21 16.19 5.88
N ASN A 55 -3.09 15.86 6.83
CA ASN A 55 -4.41 16.48 7.02
C ASN A 55 -5.44 16.26 5.88
N SER A 56 -5.19 15.33 4.95
CA SER A 56 -6.15 14.93 3.92
C SER A 56 -6.78 13.57 4.23
N ALA A 57 -7.85 13.19 3.53
CA ALA A 57 -8.37 11.82 3.57
C ALA A 57 -7.51 10.90 2.67
N PRO A 58 -7.44 9.58 2.93
CA PRO A 58 -6.83 8.63 2.01
C PRO A 58 -7.55 8.61 0.65
N GLU A 59 -6.78 8.70 -0.43
CA GLU A 59 -7.26 8.68 -1.81
C GLU A 59 -6.78 7.42 -2.53
N PHE A 60 -7.62 6.85 -3.39
CA PHE A 60 -7.26 5.68 -4.19
C PHE A 60 -6.12 6.01 -5.15
N LEU A 61 -5.08 5.16 -5.14
CA LEU A 61 -3.90 5.33 -5.96
C LEU A 61 -3.88 4.33 -7.12
N LEU A 62 -3.83 3.03 -6.82
CA LEU A 62 -3.73 1.92 -7.78
C LEU A 62 -4.34 0.63 -7.22
N GLN A 63 -4.66 -0.32 -8.10
CA GLN A 63 -5.17 -1.65 -7.79
C GLN A 63 -4.52 -2.75 -8.65
N ALA A 64 -3.90 -3.73 -7.99
CA ALA A 64 -3.55 -5.00 -8.64
C ALA A 64 -4.71 -6.00 -8.49
N SER A 65 -4.88 -6.88 -9.47
CA SER A 65 -5.84 -7.99 -9.38
C SER A 65 -5.32 -9.24 -10.09
N GLU A 66 -5.92 -10.39 -9.78
CA GLU A 66 -5.50 -11.66 -10.38
C GLU A 66 -5.66 -11.70 -11.89
N THR A 67 -6.71 -11.04 -12.39
CA THR A 67 -7.08 -11.06 -13.80
C THR A 67 -6.34 -10.02 -14.62
N LEU A 68 -5.92 -8.92 -13.98
CA LEU A 68 -5.28 -7.79 -14.66
C LEU A 68 -3.74 -7.78 -14.50
N GLY A 69 -3.21 -8.49 -13.50
CA GLY A 69 -1.79 -8.47 -13.19
C GLY A 69 -1.35 -7.18 -12.47
N PRO A 70 -0.04 -6.84 -12.53
CA PRO A 70 0.46 -5.56 -12.03
C PRO A 70 -0.19 -4.38 -12.74
N GLU A 71 -0.49 -3.31 -12.01
CA GLU A 71 -1.00 -2.07 -12.58
C GLU A 71 0.09 -0.99 -12.53
N GLN A 72 0.25 -0.26 -13.63
CA GLN A 72 1.18 0.87 -13.71
C GLN A 72 0.41 2.15 -14.06
N LYS A 73 0.69 3.21 -13.30
CA LYS A 73 0.20 4.55 -13.56
C LYS A 73 1.33 5.54 -13.34
N ASP A 74 1.73 6.22 -14.41
CA ASP A 74 2.85 7.18 -14.40
C ASP A 74 4.13 6.57 -13.79
N ARG A 75 4.53 7.09 -12.63
CA ARG A 75 5.72 6.71 -11.87
C ARG A 75 5.48 5.56 -10.89
N TYR A 76 4.24 5.12 -10.72
CA TYR A 76 3.79 4.17 -9.71
C TYR A 76 3.49 2.79 -10.33
N VAL A 77 3.93 1.71 -9.67
CA VAL A 77 3.67 0.33 -10.07
C VAL A 77 3.17 -0.47 -8.87
N ALA A 78 1.95 -1.02 -8.97
CA ALA A 78 1.36 -1.87 -7.94
C ALA A 78 1.40 -3.35 -8.38
N GLU A 79 1.92 -4.22 -7.53
CA GLU A 79 2.04 -5.66 -7.81
C GLU A 79 1.69 -6.51 -6.59
N ALA A 80 0.89 -7.56 -6.78
CA ALA A 80 0.63 -8.58 -5.77
C ALA A 80 1.48 -9.83 -6.02
N GLN A 81 2.43 -10.11 -5.11
CA GLN A 81 3.27 -11.31 -5.11
C GLN A 81 2.59 -12.40 -4.28
N LYS A 82 1.74 -13.21 -4.92
CA LYS A 82 0.87 -14.18 -4.24
C LYS A 82 1.62 -15.27 -3.47
N ASP A 83 2.70 -15.77 -4.04
CA ASP A 83 3.49 -16.85 -3.44
C ASP A 83 4.12 -16.42 -2.11
N LYS A 84 4.51 -15.14 -2.04
CA LYS A 84 5.07 -14.53 -0.82
C LYS A 84 4.01 -13.89 0.07
N LYS A 85 2.77 -13.79 -0.43
CA LYS A 85 1.70 -13.00 0.19
C LYS A 85 2.11 -11.56 0.47
N HIS A 86 2.77 -10.92 -0.50
CA HIS A 86 3.14 -9.51 -0.43
C HIS A 86 2.35 -8.68 -1.43
N LEU A 87 2.02 -7.45 -1.04
CA LEU A 87 1.56 -6.40 -1.93
C LEU A 87 2.63 -5.32 -1.98
N ASN A 88 3.01 -4.93 -3.18
CA ASN A 88 4.13 -4.06 -3.45
C ASN A 88 3.68 -2.80 -4.22
N LEU A 89 4.27 -1.66 -3.89
CA LEU A 89 4.16 -0.40 -4.60
C LEU A 89 5.56 0.16 -4.84
N GLU A 90 5.99 0.14 -6.10
CA GLU A 90 7.19 0.86 -6.52
C GLU A 90 6.81 2.29 -6.92
N ILE A 91 7.55 3.27 -6.42
CA ILE A 91 7.51 4.66 -6.89
C ILE A 91 8.88 4.97 -7.48
N SER A 92 8.91 5.32 -8.76
CA SER A 92 10.12 5.71 -9.47
C SER A 92 10.24 7.22 -9.61
N LYS A 93 11.46 7.72 -9.86
CA LYS A 93 11.76 9.17 -9.95
C LYS A 93 11.12 9.94 -8.80
N THR A 94 11.37 9.48 -7.58
CA THR A 94 10.73 10.00 -6.36
C THR A 94 10.95 11.50 -6.20
N GLU A 95 9.93 12.21 -5.75
CA GLU A 95 9.93 13.66 -5.53
C GLU A 95 9.59 13.94 -4.06
N VAL A 96 9.94 15.13 -3.55
CA VAL A 96 9.55 15.54 -2.18
C VAL A 96 8.03 15.53 -2.00
N ALA A 97 7.28 15.77 -3.08
CA ALA A 97 5.81 15.71 -3.10
C ALA A 97 5.25 14.27 -2.96
N ASP A 98 6.09 13.23 -3.02
CA ASP A 98 5.68 11.85 -2.77
C ASP A 98 5.65 11.51 -1.26
N THR A 99 6.14 12.40 -0.39
CA THR A 99 6.07 12.23 1.07
C THR A 99 4.62 12.24 1.54
N ALA A 100 4.11 11.06 1.89
CA ALA A 100 2.74 10.81 2.30
C ALA A 100 2.65 9.49 3.08
N VAL A 101 1.49 9.24 3.69
CA VAL A 101 1.13 7.92 4.25
C VAL A 101 0.55 7.06 3.15
N TYR A 102 1.06 5.83 2.98
CA TYR A 102 0.59 4.89 1.96
C TYR A 102 -0.10 3.70 2.61
N TYR A 103 -1.37 3.47 2.27
CA TYR A 103 -2.18 2.40 2.85
C TYR A 103 -2.37 1.28 1.85
N CYS A 104 -2.28 0.05 2.34
CA CYS A 104 -2.66 -1.15 1.59
C CYS A 104 -4.01 -1.67 2.09
N ALA A 105 -4.85 -2.08 1.13
CA ALA A 105 -6.15 -2.67 1.39
C ALA A 105 -6.36 -3.91 0.51
N LEU A 106 -7.23 -4.81 0.98
CA LEU A 106 -7.60 -6.01 0.26
C LEU A 106 -9.12 -6.07 0.15
N VAL A 107 -9.60 -6.48 -1.01
CA VAL A 107 -11.00 -6.82 -1.22
C VAL A 107 -11.08 -8.35 -1.33
N PRO A 108 -11.61 -9.06 -0.34
CA PRO A 108 -11.79 -10.51 -0.44
C PRO A 108 -12.87 -10.88 -1.47
N THR A 109 -12.73 -12.03 -2.11
CA THR A 109 -13.86 -12.70 -2.76
C THR A 109 -14.75 -13.28 -1.67
N VAL A 110 -16.05 -12.99 -1.68
CA VAL A 110 -16.95 -13.33 -0.58
C VAL A 110 -17.06 -14.85 -0.41
N THR A 111 -16.52 -15.41 0.68
CA THR A 111 -16.76 -16.80 1.10
C THR A 111 -17.27 -16.92 2.56
N GLY A 112 -17.53 -15.81 3.25
CA GLY A 112 -18.07 -15.81 4.63
C GLY A 112 -18.53 -14.42 5.12
N ASN A 113 -19.46 -14.39 6.09
CA ASN A 113 -20.23 -13.24 6.56
C ASN A 113 -19.39 -11.94 6.76
N PRO A 114 -19.74 -10.80 6.10
CA PRO A 114 -18.97 -9.54 6.12
C PRO A 114 -18.91 -8.82 7.50
N SER A 115 -19.61 -9.35 8.51
CA SER A 115 -19.73 -8.76 9.84
C SER A 115 -18.44 -8.73 10.68
N THR A 116 -17.39 -9.45 10.27
CA THR A 116 -16.13 -9.56 11.05
C THR A 116 -14.99 -8.68 10.53
N LEU A 117 -15.08 -8.15 9.30
CA LEU A 117 -14.00 -7.37 8.69
C LEU A 117 -13.96 -5.89 9.13
N TYR A 118 -15.10 -5.31 9.53
CA TYR A 118 -15.21 -3.87 9.88
C TYR A 118 -15.18 -3.58 11.39
N LYS A 119 -15.04 -4.59 12.26
CA LYS A 119 -15.19 -4.42 13.72
C LYS A 119 -14.03 -3.69 14.42
N ASN A 120 -12.90 -3.48 13.77
CA ASN A 120 -11.70 -2.93 14.43
C ASN A 120 -11.44 -1.44 14.12
N LEU A 121 -12.44 -0.71 13.58
CA LEU A 121 -12.36 0.75 13.41
C LEU A 121 -12.76 1.55 14.67
N ARG A 122 -12.72 0.93 15.86
CA ARG A 122 -12.87 1.63 17.14
C ARG A 122 -11.73 1.24 18.07
N GLY A 123 -10.90 2.23 18.37
CA GLY A 123 -9.78 2.21 19.29
C GLY A 123 -9.00 3.49 19.12
#